data_AF-A0A3L8Q3E5-F1
#
_entry.id   AF-A0A3L8Q3E5-F1
#
_cell.length_a   1.000
_cell.length_b   1.000
_cell.length_c   1.000
_cell.angle_alpha   90.00
_cell.angle_beta   90.00
_cell.angle_gamma   90.00
#
_symmetry.space_group_name_H-M   'P 1'
#
loop_
_entity.id
_entity.type
_entity.pdbx_description
1 polymer ?
#
loop_
_entity_poly.entity_id
_entity_poly.type
_entity_poly.pdbx_seq_one_letter_code
_entity_poly.pdbx_strand_id
1 'polypeptide(L)'
;EDQLLLLLESLERKIVSQQLNLVANLLECDKVKRKGTFLVDARLLFPGEEEQMLTIALVELSGVQFQEDGSVIPRDKPFEAMAALFVALYALNILSGSQI
;
A
#
# COMPACT_ATOMS: atom_id res chain seq x y z
N GLU A 1 11.33 -6.68 10.09
CA GLU A 1 12.36 -6.89 9.04
C GLU A 1 11.70 -7.29 7.73
N ASP A 2 10.67 -8.14 7.78
CA ASP A 2 9.90 -8.58 6.61
C ASP A 2 9.36 -7.43 5.72
N GLN A 3 8.83 -6.35 6.31
CA GLN A 3 8.31 -5.21 5.53
C GLN A 3 9.39 -4.46 4.72
N LEU A 4 10.63 -4.41 5.21
CA LEU A 4 11.73 -3.76 4.50
C LEU A 4 12.18 -4.60 3.29
N LEU A 5 12.17 -5.93 3.41
CA LEU A 5 12.46 -6.84 2.30
C LEU A 5 11.43 -6.70 1.18
N LEU A 6 10.15 -6.59 1.53
CA LEU A 6 9.08 -6.34 0.55
C LEU A 6 9.24 -4.99 -0.15
N LEU A 7 9.70 -3.94 0.55
CA LEU A 7 10.00 -2.65 -0.08
C LEU A 7 11.17 -2.73 -1.05
N LEU A 8 12.21 -3.50 -0.74
CA LEU A 8 13.32 -3.77 -1.67
C LEU A 8 12.85 -4.51 -2.91
N GLU A 9 12.07 -5.57 -2.75
CA GLU A 9 11.51 -6.31 -3.88
C GLU A 9 10.58 -5.44 -4.73
N SER A 10 9.81 -4.53 -4.10
CA SER A 10 8.97 -3.55 -4.81
C SER A 10 9.76 -2.60 -5.71
N LEU A 11 10.96 -2.19 -5.27
CA LEU A 11 11.88 -1.38 -6.07
C LEU A 11 12.39 -2.16 -7.28
N GLU A 12 12.84 -3.41 -7.07
CA GLU A 12 13.35 -4.28 -8.13
C GLU A 12 12.29 -4.54 -9.21
N ARG A 13 11.05 -4.77 -8.78
CA ARG A 13 9.88 -4.98 -9.64
C ARG A 13 9.31 -3.69 -10.24
N LYS A 14 9.80 -2.51 -9.83
CA LYS A 14 9.36 -1.19 -10.32
C LYS A 14 7.86 -0.93 -10.10
N ILE A 15 7.34 -1.33 -8.95
CA ILE A 15 5.92 -1.17 -8.58
C ILE A 15 5.66 -0.12 -7.49
N VAL A 16 6.71 0.60 -7.06
CA VAL A 16 6.64 1.56 -5.95
C VAL A 16 5.63 2.69 -6.22
N SER A 17 5.51 3.19 -7.45
CA SER A 17 4.58 4.27 -7.78
C SER A 17 3.11 3.82 -7.68
N GLN A 18 2.81 2.59 -8.10
CA GLN A 18 1.49 1.98 -7.96
C GLN A 18 1.13 1.76 -6.48
N GLN A 19 2.08 1.26 -5.69
CA GLN A 19 1.91 1.09 -4.24
C GLN A 19 1.71 2.43 -3.54
N LEU A 20 2.47 3.47 -3.92
CA LEU A 20 2.34 4.81 -3.37
C LEU A 20 0.94 5.38 -3.62
N ASN A 21 0.42 5.26 -4.85
CA ASN A 21 -0.93 5.69 -5.18
C ASN A 21 -2.00 4.93 -4.38
N LEU A 22 -1.84 3.62 -4.21
CA LEU A 22 -2.74 2.82 -3.37
C LEU A 22 -2.77 3.33 -1.92
N VAL A 23 -1.59 3.47 -1.32
CA VAL A 23 -1.44 3.88 0.08
C VAL A 23 -1.95 5.32 0.29
N ALA A 24 -1.72 6.22 -0.67
CA ALA A 24 -2.29 7.57 -0.65
C ALA A 24 -3.83 7.53 -0.60
N ASN A 25 -4.46 6.75 -1.49
CA ASN A 25 -5.91 6.60 -1.54
C ASN A 25 -6.47 6.01 -0.22
N LEU A 26 -5.77 5.05 0.37
CA LEU A 26 -6.15 4.47 1.67
C LEU A 26 -6.11 5.52 2.79
N LEU A 27 -5.06 6.34 2.85
CA LEU A 27 -4.93 7.41 3.85
C LEU A 27 -5.96 8.54 3.65
N GLU A 28 -6.29 8.89 2.41
CA GLU A 28 -7.35 9.87 2.12
C GLU A 28 -8.72 9.36 2.58
N CYS A 29 -8.99 8.08 2.37
CA CYS A 29 -10.26 7.48 2.74
C CYS A 29 -10.44 7.34 4.25
N ASP A 30 -9.37 7.10 5.00
CA ASP A 30 -9.38 7.14 6.47
C ASP A 30 -9.72 8.56 7.00
N LYS A 31 -9.19 9.61 6.37
CA LYS A 31 -9.52 11.02 6.71
C LYS A 31 -10.99 11.36 6.47
N VAL A 32 -11.56 10.89 5.36
CA VAL A 32 -12.95 11.23 4.95
C VAL A 32 -13.99 10.36 5.67
N LYS A 33 -13.68 9.09 5.96
CA LYS A 33 -14.60 8.13 6.59
C LYS A 33 -14.03 7.64 7.91
N ARG A 34 -14.42 8.32 8.99
CA ARG A 34 -14.06 8.03 10.40
C ARG A 34 -14.35 6.60 10.93
N LYS A 35 -14.71 5.61 10.10
CA LYS A 35 -14.97 4.17 10.44
C LYS A 35 -15.52 3.36 9.25
N GLY A 36 -15.10 3.63 8.01
CA GLY A 36 -15.71 2.99 6.82
C GLY A 36 -14.76 2.05 6.10
N THR A 37 -15.23 0.83 5.81
CA THR A 37 -14.59 -0.08 4.85
C THR A 37 -14.36 0.65 3.51
N PHE A 38 -13.15 0.56 2.97
CA PHE A 38 -12.81 1.12 1.66
C PHE A 38 -12.74 0.02 0.61
N LEU A 39 -13.17 0.30 -0.61
CA LEU A 39 -13.11 -0.64 -1.74
C LEU A 39 -12.00 -0.17 -2.66
N VAL A 40 -10.96 -1.00 -2.81
CA VAL A 40 -9.95 -0.82 -3.85
C VAL A 40 -9.91 -2.08 -4.67
N ASP A 41 -10.19 -1.97 -5.98
CA ASP A 41 -9.91 -3.09 -6.86
C ASP A 41 -8.40 -3.16 -7.11
N ALA A 42 -7.69 -3.84 -6.19
CA ALA A 42 -6.25 -4.03 -6.28
C ALA A 42 -5.83 -4.71 -7.60
N ARG A 43 -6.73 -5.47 -8.23
CA ARG A 43 -6.50 -6.12 -9.53
C ARG A 43 -6.35 -5.10 -10.68
N LEU A 44 -6.84 -3.88 -10.50
CA LEU A 44 -6.69 -2.80 -11.49
C LEU A 44 -5.39 -2.01 -11.32
N LEU A 45 -4.70 -2.16 -10.18
CA LEU A 45 -3.52 -1.37 -9.84
C LEU A 45 -2.20 -2.09 -10.15
N PHE A 46 -2.22 -3.42 -10.28
CA PHE A 46 -1.02 -4.22 -10.47
C PHE A 46 -1.10 -5.06 -11.75
N PRO A 47 0.00 -5.15 -12.53
CA PRO A 47 0.02 -5.85 -13.80
C PRO A 47 0.03 -7.39 -13.68
N GLY A 48 0.33 -7.94 -12.49
CA GLY A 48 0.43 -9.38 -12.24
C GLY A 48 0.07 -9.78 -10.80
N GLU A 49 -0.17 -11.08 -10.61
CA GLU A 49 -0.60 -11.68 -9.34
C GLU A 49 0.49 -11.59 -8.26
N GLU A 50 1.76 -11.71 -8.64
CA GLU A 50 2.89 -11.59 -7.71
C GLU A 50 3.02 -10.15 -7.18
N GLU A 51 2.95 -9.14 -8.04
CA GLU A 51 2.99 -7.73 -7.64
C GLU A 51 1.81 -7.37 -6.74
N GLN A 52 0.64 -7.95 -7.01
CA GLN A 52 -0.55 -7.79 -6.20
C GLN A 52 -0.36 -8.41 -4.80
N MET A 53 0.07 -9.67 -4.72
CA MET A 53 0.30 -10.36 -3.45
C MET A 53 1.37 -9.65 -2.60
N LEU A 54 2.45 -9.22 -3.23
CA LEU A 54 3.52 -8.46 -2.59
C LEU A 54 2.95 -7.18 -1.96
N THR A 55 2.16 -6.43 -2.73
CA THR A 55 1.54 -5.20 -2.22
C THR A 55 0.60 -5.49 -1.07
N ILE A 56 -0.28 -6.50 -1.19
CA ILE A 56 -1.19 -6.90 -0.12
C ILE A 56 -0.42 -7.16 1.18
N ALA A 57 0.67 -7.94 1.12
CA ALA A 57 1.50 -8.21 2.30
C ALA A 57 2.06 -6.91 2.92
N LEU A 58 2.50 -5.94 2.09
CA LEU A 58 3.04 -4.65 2.54
C LEU A 58 2.02 -3.82 3.32
N VAL A 59 0.81 -3.68 2.79
CA VAL A 59 -0.26 -2.92 3.45
C VAL A 59 -0.84 -3.68 4.65
N GLU A 60 -0.94 -5.00 4.60
CA GLU A 60 -1.39 -5.78 5.77
C GLU A 60 -0.42 -5.68 6.96
N LEU A 61 0.89 -5.72 6.72
CA LEU A 61 1.91 -5.45 7.73
C LEU A 61 1.84 -4.01 8.28
N SER A 62 1.14 -3.11 7.58
CA SER A 62 0.87 -1.73 8.01
C SER A 62 -0.46 -1.58 8.77
N GLY A 63 -1.07 -2.68 9.20
CA GLY A 63 -2.22 -2.65 10.11
C GLY A 63 -3.58 -2.60 9.42
N VAL A 64 -3.69 -2.96 8.14
CA VAL A 64 -4.99 -3.20 7.49
C VAL A 64 -5.16 -4.68 7.13
N GLN A 65 -6.36 -5.06 6.69
CA GLN A 65 -6.64 -6.38 6.15
C GLN A 65 -7.31 -6.24 4.79
N PHE A 66 -6.81 -6.97 3.81
CA PHE A 66 -7.49 -7.12 2.52
C PHE A 66 -8.48 -8.27 2.60
N GLN A 67 -9.68 -8.04 2.07
CA GLN A 67 -10.69 -9.07 1.89
C GLN A 67 -10.71 -9.57 0.44
N GLU A 68 -11.23 -10.78 0.25
CA GLU A 68 -11.36 -11.42 -1.07
C GLU A 68 -12.21 -10.60 -2.05
N ASP A 69 -13.11 -9.75 -1.53
CA ASP A 69 -13.94 -8.83 -2.32
C ASP A 69 -13.22 -7.52 -2.72
N GLY A 70 -11.94 -7.37 -2.36
CA GLY A 70 -11.15 -6.15 -2.60
C GLY A 70 -11.39 -5.04 -1.57
N SER A 71 -12.17 -5.30 -0.53
CA SER A 71 -12.36 -4.33 0.54
C SER A 71 -11.20 -4.35 1.54
N VAL A 72 -10.92 -3.20 2.14
CA VAL A 72 -9.84 -3.01 3.12
C VAL A 72 -10.45 -2.64 4.47
N ILE A 73 -10.15 -3.44 5.49
CA ILE A 73 -10.60 -3.23 6.87
C ILE A 73 -9.43 -2.73 7.72
N PRO A 74 -9.59 -1.62 8.46
CA PRO A 74 -8.59 -1.17 9.44
C PRO A 74 -8.45 -2.16 10.60
N ARG A 75 -7.23 -2.51 11.01
CA ARG A 75 -6.93 -3.22 12.27
C ARG A 75 -6.44 -2.24 13.34
N ASP A 76 -5.74 -2.71 14.38
CA ASP A 76 -5.28 -1.90 15.51
C ASP A 76 -4.29 -0.81 15.08
N LYS A 77 -4.69 0.47 15.20
CA LYS A 77 -3.89 1.67 14.89
C LYS A 77 -3.24 1.66 13.49
N PRO A 78 -4.05 1.61 12.41
CA PRO A 78 -3.53 1.51 11.05
C PRO A 78 -2.91 2.82 10.56
N PHE A 79 -3.36 3.96 11.09
CA PHE A 79 -3.03 5.26 10.52
C PHE A 79 -1.53 5.56 10.59
N GLU A 80 -0.90 5.40 11.76
CA GLU A 80 0.51 5.73 11.94
C GLU A 80 1.42 4.82 11.10
N ALA A 81 1.12 3.52 11.06
CA ALA A 81 1.88 2.55 10.27
C ALA A 81 1.69 2.80 8.76
N MET A 82 0.47 3.10 8.32
CA MET A 82 0.17 3.43 6.92
C MET A 82 0.81 4.75 6.50
N ALA A 83 0.85 5.75 7.39
CA ALA A 83 1.54 7.01 7.15
C ALA A 83 3.07 6.81 7.05
N ALA A 84 3.65 5.95 7.89
CA ALA A 84 5.06 5.59 7.78
C ALA A 84 5.37 4.87 6.46
N LEU A 85 4.51 3.94 6.04
CA LEU A 85 4.62 3.26 4.74
C LEU A 85 4.54 4.26 3.58
N PHE A 86 3.59 5.21 3.62
CA PHE A 86 3.48 6.27 2.63
C PHE A 86 4.77 7.07 2.48
N VAL A 87 5.35 7.53 3.60
CA VAL A 87 6.60 8.30 3.60
C VAL A 87 7.76 7.49 3.01
N ALA A 88 7.85 6.20 3.37
CA ALA A 88 8.87 5.30 2.83
C ALA A 88 8.71 5.15 1.30
N LEU A 89 7.51 4.82 0.82
CA LEU A 89 7.23 4.66 -0.61
C LEU A 89 7.47 5.97 -1.39
N TYR A 90 7.12 7.12 -0.80
CA TYR A 90 7.34 8.43 -1.41
C TYR A 90 8.83 8.72 -1.58
N ALA A 91 9.63 8.50 -0.52
CA ALA A 91 11.08 8.64 -0.58
C ALA A 91 11.69 7.69 -1.62
N LEU A 92 11.26 6.43 -1.64
CA LEU A 92 11.73 5.43 -2.59
C LEU A 92 11.39 5.79 -4.05
N ASN A 93 10.17 6.28 -4.30
CA ASN A 93 9.75 6.70 -5.64
C ASN A 93 10.60 7.87 -6.18
N ILE A 94 10.98 8.81 -5.31
CA ILE A 94 11.90 9.90 -5.68
C ILE A 94 13.28 9.35 -5.98
N LEU A 95 13.81 8.49 -5.10
CA LEU A 95 15.17 7.94 -5.23
C LEU A 95 15.32 6.98 -6.42
N SER A 96 14.24 6.33 -6.86
CA SER A 96 14.23 5.45 -8.04
C SER A 96 14.21 6.22 -9.37
N GLY A 97 14.16 7.55 -9.36
CA GLY A 97 14.08 8.38 -10.57
C GLY A 97 12.73 8.30 -11.27
N SER A 98 11.72 7.74 -10.62
CA SER A 98 10.34 7.66 -11.09
C SER A 98 9.66 9.00 -10.77
N GLN A 99 9.82 10.02 -11.63
CA GLN A 99 9.10 11.28 -11.46
C GLN A 99 7.58 11.03 -11.50
N ILE A 100 6.86 11.71 -10.59
CA ILE A 100 5.39 11.72 -10.44
C ILE A 100 4.74 12.27 -11.72
#